data_AF-A0A2D4EQ63-F1
#
_entry.id   AF-A0A2D4EQ63-F1
#
_cell.length_a   1.000
_cell.length_b   1.000
_cell.length_c   1.000
_cell.angle_alpha   90.00
_cell.angle_beta   90.00
_cell.angle_gamma   90.00
#
_symmetry.space_group_name_H-M   'P 1'
#
loop_
_entity.id
_entity.type
_entity.pdbx_description
1 polymer ?
#
loop_
_entity_poly.entity_id
_entity_poly.type
_entity_poly.pdbx_seq_one_letter_code
_entity_poly.pdbx_strand_id
1 'polypeptide(L)'
;MKFPQSVLIWGAMSSAGVGPLCFIKSRVNAAVYQEILEYFMLPSADELYGDADFIFQQDLAPAHTAKSTKIWFNDHGITVLDWPANSPDLNPIENLWGIAKRKMRDMRPNNAE
;
A
#
# COMPACT_ATOMS: atom_id res chain seq x y z
N MET A 1 -2.89 -12.44 -28.09
CA MET A 1 -1.91 -11.99 -27.09
C MET A 1 -2.36 -12.51 -25.74
N LYS A 2 -1.60 -13.40 -25.09
CA LYS A 2 -1.79 -13.68 -23.65
C LYS A 2 -1.05 -12.58 -22.91
N PHE A 3 -1.77 -11.76 -22.14
CA PHE A 3 -1.13 -10.83 -21.23
C PHE A 3 -0.28 -11.64 -20.23
N PRO A 4 0.93 -11.17 -19.88
CA PRO A 4 1.71 -11.82 -18.84
C PRO A 4 0.89 -11.85 -17.56
N GLN A 5 0.96 -12.97 -16.84
CA GLN A 5 0.33 -13.10 -15.54
C GLN A 5 0.95 -12.08 -14.58
N SER A 6 0.12 -11.31 -13.90
CA SER A 6 0.54 -10.33 -12.91
C SER A 6 -0.14 -10.59 -11.57
N VAL A 7 0.55 -10.20 -10.51
CA VAL A 7 0.05 -10.24 -9.13
C VAL A 7 -0.09 -8.80 -8.67
N LEU A 8 -1.26 -8.45 -8.13
CA LEU A 8 -1.46 -7.17 -7.47
C LEU A 8 -1.09 -7.32 -6.00
N ILE A 9 -0.23 -6.44 -5.52
CA ILE A 9 0.26 -6.47 -4.14
C ILE A 9 0.11 -5.07 -3.56
N TRP A 10 -0.43 -4.98 -2.35
CA TRP A 10 -0.32 -3.80 -1.51
C TRP A 10 0.76 -4.02 -0.45
N GLY A 11 1.47 -2.97 -0.11
CA GLY A 11 2.44 -2.97 0.98
C GLY A 11 2.65 -1.56 1.49
N ALA A 12 3.16 -1.47 2.71
CA ALA A 12 3.55 -0.22 3.35
C ALA A 12 4.97 -0.34 3.90
N MET A 13 5.64 0.80 4.06
CA MET A 13 6.96 0.88 4.68
C MET A 13 7.09 2.17 5.46
N SER A 14 8.07 2.21 6.35
CA SER A 14 8.51 3.39 7.05
C SER A 14 10.01 3.36 7.33
N SER A 15 10.51 4.38 8.02
CA SER A 15 11.88 4.37 8.55
C SER A 15 12.11 3.29 9.62
N ALA A 16 11.05 2.83 10.29
CA ALA A 16 11.13 1.79 11.33
C ALA A 16 11.16 0.37 10.73
N GLY A 17 10.65 0.18 9.51
CA GLY A 17 10.62 -1.13 8.87
C GLY A 17 9.66 -1.24 7.70
N VAL A 18 9.38 -2.46 7.28
CA VAL A 18 8.39 -2.77 6.24
C VAL A 18 7.19 -3.46 6.88
N GLY A 19 5.99 -3.11 6.41
CA GLY A 19 4.78 -3.85 6.72
C GLY A 19 4.67 -5.15 5.89
N PRO A 20 3.64 -5.97 6.15
CA PRO A 20 3.36 -7.17 5.39
C PRO A 20 2.91 -6.84 3.97
N LEU A 21 3.12 -7.81 3.07
CA LEU A 21 2.60 -7.77 1.71
C LEU A 21 1.20 -8.38 1.66
N CYS A 22 0.23 -7.60 1.20
CA CYS A 22 -1.14 -8.05 0.95
C CYS A 22 -1.28 -8.44 -0.53
N PHE A 23 -1.51 -9.73 -0.80
CA PHE A 23 -1.74 -10.24 -2.16
C PHE A 23 -3.21 -10.12 -2.52
N ILE A 24 -3.50 -9.28 -3.52
CA ILE A 24 -4.87 -8.88 -3.86
C ILE A 24 -5.31 -9.63 -5.11
N LYS A 25 -6.36 -10.44 -4.97
CA LYS A 25 -6.93 -11.24 -6.07
C LYS A 25 -8.07 -10.52 -6.81
N SER A 26 -8.54 -9.39 -6.28
CA SER A 26 -9.69 -8.65 -6.80
C SER A 26 -9.29 -7.24 -7.27
N ARG A 27 -10.22 -6.53 -7.90
CA ARG A 27 -10.05 -5.10 -8.18
C ARG A 27 -10.12 -4.33 -6.86
N VAL A 28 -9.15 -3.45 -6.64
CA VAL A 28 -9.16 -2.54 -5.49
C VAL A 28 -10.20 -1.43 -5.73
N ASN A 29 -11.32 -1.53 -5.00
CA ASN A 29 -12.27 -0.44 -4.83
C ASN A 29 -12.12 0.14 -3.40
N ALA A 30 -12.93 1.14 -3.06
CA ALA A 30 -12.83 1.78 -1.74
C ALA A 30 -13.06 0.81 -0.56
N ALA A 31 -13.99 -0.15 -0.68
CA ALA A 31 -14.28 -1.12 0.37
C ALA A 31 -13.11 -2.10 0.57
N VAL A 32 -12.59 -2.67 -0.53
CA VAL A 32 -11.40 -3.54 -0.49
C VAL A 32 -10.20 -2.77 0.07
N TYR A 33 -10.05 -1.51 -0.29
CA TYR A 33 -8.97 -0.67 0.24
C TYR A 33 -9.10 -0.46 1.75
N GLN A 34 -10.30 -0.19 2.25
CA GLN A 34 -10.56 -0.05 3.68
C GLN A 34 -10.28 -1.36 4.43
N GLU A 35 -10.63 -2.53 3.88
CA GLU A 35 -10.24 -3.82 4.45
C GLU A 35 -8.72 -3.99 4.51
N ILE A 36 -8.00 -3.58 3.48
CA ILE A 36 -6.53 -3.60 3.48
C ILE A 36 -5.98 -2.70 4.59
N LEU A 37 -6.54 -1.49 4.75
CA LEU A 37 -6.13 -0.58 5.81
C LEU A 37 -6.40 -1.17 7.20
N GLU A 38 -7.58 -1.74 7.39
CA GLU A 38 -8.03 -2.38 8.64
C GLU A 38 -7.12 -3.55 9.05
N TYR A 39 -6.88 -4.48 8.13
CA TYR A 39 -6.25 -5.76 8.46
C TYR A 39 -4.73 -5.80 8.23
N PHE A 40 -4.18 -4.85 7.48
CA PHE A 40 -2.74 -4.81 7.18
C PHE A 40 -2.08 -3.52 7.63
N MET A 41 -2.65 -2.35 7.35
CA MET A 41 -2.01 -1.08 7.70
C MET A 41 -2.06 -0.82 9.21
N LEU A 42 -3.22 -0.91 9.86
CA LEU A 42 -3.37 -0.64 11.29
C LEU A 42 -2.50 -1.54 12.17
N PRO A 43 -2.50 -2.89 12.01
CA PRO A 43 -1.63 -3.74 12.80
C PRO A 43 -0.15 -3.45 12.57
N SER A 44 0.24 -3.08 11.34
CA SER A 44 1.63 -2.71 11.05
C SER A 44 2.03 -1.40 11.70
N ALA A 45 1.12 -0.42 11.74
CA ALA A 45 1.36 0.84 12.41
C ALA A 45 1.54 0.61 13.92
N ASP A 46 0.65 -0.19 14.53
CA ASP A 46 0.75 -0.58 15.94
C ASP A 46 2.07 -1.33 16.24
N GLU A 47 2.47 -2.29 15.40
CA GLU A 47 3.73 -3.02 15.58
C GLU A 47 4.97 -2.12 15.44
N LEU A 48 4.97 -1.19 14.48
CA LEU A 48 6.13 -0.34 14.18
C LEU A 48 6.24 0.91 15.07
N TYR A 49 5.11 1.43 15.53
CA TYR A 49 5.04 2.72 16.22
C TYR A 49 4.39 2.66 17.60
N GLY A 50 3.62 1.61 17.92
CA GLY A 50 2.83 1.53 19.14
C GLY A 50 1.94 2.76 19.30
N ASP A 51 2.04 3.42 20.46
CA ASP A 51 1.28 4.63 20.78
C ASP A 51 1.83 5.92 20.11
N ALA A 52 2.91 5.84 19.31
CA ALA A 52 3.48 7.03 18.68
C ALA A 52 2.65 7.51 17.48
N ASP A 53 2.51 8.82 17.36
CA ASP A 53 1.83 9.45 16.22
C ASP A 53 2.57 9.17 14.90
N PHE A 54 1.79 8.97 13.84
CA PHE A 54 2.31 8.84 12.47
C PHE A 54 1.42 9.58 11.47
N ILE A 55 1.99 9.87 10.29
CA ILE A 55 1.26 10.41 9.14
C ILE A 55 1.24 9.34 8.06
N PHE A 56 0.06 8.99 7.58
CA PHE A 56 -0.10 8.01 6.52
C PHE A 56 0.05 8.67 5.14
N GLN A 57 0.86 8.07 4.26
CA GLN A 57 1.09 8.55 2.91
C GLN A 57 0.47 7.58 1.89
N GLN A 58 -0.36 8.10 0.99
CA GLN A 58 -1.00 7.36 -0.11
C GLN A 58 -1.08 8.22 -1.37
N ASP A 59 -1.20 7.59 -2.54
CA ASP A 59 -1.43 8.32 -3.80
C ASP A 59 -2.91 8.73 -3.97
N LEU A 60 -3.20 9.39 -5.09
CA LEU A 60 -4.54 9.90 -5.39
C LEU A 60 -5.43 8.90 -6.15
N ALA A 61 -5.19 7.59 -6.05
CA ALA A 61 -6.04 6.60 -6.70
C ALA A 61 -7.53 6.77 -6.29
N PRO A 62 -8.50 6.43 -7.16
CA PRO A 62 -9.92 6.65 -6.86
C PRO A 62 -10.41 5.97 -5.57
N ALA A 63 -9.84 4.81 -5.22
CA ALA A 63 -10.18 4.10 -3.97
C ALA A 63 -9.66 4.84 -2.72
N HIS A 64 -8.47 5.47 -2.82
CA HIS A 64 -7.81 6.18 -1.73
C HIS A 64 -8.49 7.53 -1.45
N THR A 65 -8.99 8.18 -2.50
CA THR A 65 -9.64 9.50 -2.43
C THR A 65 -11.17 9.43 -2.29
N ALA A 66 -11.75 8.23 -2.28
CA ALA A 66 -13.18 8.02 -2.10
C ALA A 66 -13.69 8.63 -0.79
N LYS A 67 -14.92 9.14 -0.79
CA LYS A 67 -15.54 9.75 0.40
C LYS A 67 -15.56 8.80 1.59
N SER A 68 -15.91 7.53 1.37
CA SER A 68 -15.92 6.51 2.43
C SER A 68 -14.52 6.26 3.00
N THR A 69 -13.47 6.26 2.18
CA THR A 69 -12.09 6.08 2.64
C THR A 69 -11.62 7.27 3.47
N LYS A 70 -11.99 8.50 3.08
CA LYS A 70 -11.71 9.70 3.88
C LYS A 70 -12.42 9.66 5.24
N ILE A 71 -13.68 9.20 5.27
CA ILE A 71 -14.42 8.99 6.51
C ILE A 71 -13.71 7.94 7.38
N TRP A 72 -13.30 6.80 6.78
CA TRP A 72 -12.58 5.75 7.49
C TRP A 72 -11.30 6.28 8.17
N PHE A 73 -10.47 7.09 7.49
CA PHE A 73 -9.29 7.69 8.12
C PHE A 73 -9.64 8.62 9.27
N ASN A 74 -10.68 9.45 9.11
CA ASN A 74 -11.14 10.35 10.14
C ASN A 74 -11.67 9.61 11.37
N ASP A 75 -12.45 8.54 11.18
CA ASP A 75 -13.01 7.74 12.26
C ASP A 75 -11.93 6.99 13.05
N HIS A 76 -10.78 6.70 12.42
CA HIS A 76 -9.60 6.11 13.07
C HIS A 76 -8.60 7.15 13.59
N GLY A 77 -8.86 8.45 13.44
CA GLY A 77 -7.97 9.51 13.89
C GLY A 77 -6.63 9.58 13.14
N ILE A 78 -6.56 9.05 11.92
CA ILE A 78 -5.33 8.96 11.15
C ILE A 78 -5.17 10.20 10.27
N THR A 79 -4.03 10.88 10.44
CA THR A 79 -3.65 11.99 9.56
C THR A 79 -3.10 11.45 8.25
N VAL A 80 -3.66 11.88 7.13
CA VAL A 80 -3.18 11.54 5.78
C VAL A 80 -2.39 12.70 5.21
N LEU A 81 -1.21 12.42 4.66
CA LEU A 81 -0.37 13.41 4.00
C LEU A 81 -1.04 13.92 2.72
N ASP A 82 -1.10 15.24 2.55
CA ASP A 82 -1.50 15.85 1.30
C ASP A 82 -0.51 15.48 0.19
N TRP A 83 -1.01 14.81 -0.85
CA TRP A 83 -0.16 14.26 -1.91
C TRP A 83 -0.38 14.98 -3.25
N PRO A 84 0.68 15.44 -3.93
CA PRO A 84 0.56 16.02 -5.27
C PRO A 84 0.20 14.95 -6.32
N ALA A 85 -0.64 15.32 -7.27
CA ALA A 85 -1.04 14.42 -8.36
C ALA A 85 0.16 14.08 -9.26
N ASN A 86 0.24 12.82 -9.71
CA ASN A 86 1.25 12.33 -10.65
C ASN A 86 2.71 12.48 -10.17
N SER A 87 2.96 12.36 -8.86
CA SER A 87 4.30 12.44 -8.28
C SER A 87 4.78 11.10 -7.68
N PRO A 88 4.92 10.02 -8.48
CA PRO A 88 5.44 8.75 -7.98
C PRO A 88 6.91 8.85 -7.54
N ASP A 89 7.67 9.79 -8.10
CA ASP A 89 9.07 10.08 -7.77
C ASP A 89 9.26 10.54 -6.32
N LEU A 90 8.22 11.13 -5.72
CA LEU A 90 8.24 11.55 -4.33
C LEU A 90 7.95 10.39 -3.36
N ASN A 91 7.47 9.24 -3.85
CA ASN A 91 7.10 8.12 -2.99
C ASN A 91 8.28 7.15 -2.77
N PRO A 92 8.84 7.07 -1.54
CA PRO A 92 9.99 6.22 -1.27
C PRO A 92 9.71 4.72 -1.51
N ILE A 93 8.45 4.27 -1.42
CA ILE A 93 8.10 2.86 -1.64
C ILE A 93 8.37 2.41 -3.09
N GLU A 94 8.38 3.34 -4.06
CA GLU A 94 8.69 3.01 -5.45
C GLU A 94 10.13 2.50 -5.61
N ASN A 95 11.06 3.01 -4.79
CA ASN A 95 12.43 2.50 -4.74
C ASN A 95 12.47 1.07 -4.22
N LEU A 96 11.70 0.78 -3.16
CA LEU A 96 11.58 -0.56 -2.59
C LEU A 96 10.97 -1.55 -3.61
N TRP A 97 9.90 -1.15 -4.30
CA TRP A 97 9.33 -1.93 -5.39
C TRP A 97 10.31 -2.14 -6.55
N GLY A 98 11.12 -1.14 -6.88
CA GLY A 98 12.19 -1.27 -7.86
C GLY A 98 13.21 -2.35 -7.47
N ILE A 99 13.63 -2.40 -6.20
CA ILE A 99 14.53 -3.43 -5.67
C ILE A 99 13.85 -4.81 -5.72
N ALA A 100 12.61 -4.92 -5.24
CA ALA A 100 11.87 -6.17 -5.22
C ALA A 100 11.69 -6.75 -6.63
N LYS A 101 11.25 -5.93 -7.59
CA LYS A 101 11.09 -6.33 -9.01
C LYS A 101 12.40 -6.83 -9.61
N ARG A 102 13.54 -6.18 -9.32
CA ARG A 102 14.86 -6.64 -9.80
C ARG A 102 15.21 -8.02 -9.24
N LYS A 103 15.09 -8.22 -7.92
CA LYS A 103 15.35 -9.51 -7.28
C LYS A 103 14.42 -10.61 -7.82
N MET A 104 13.12 -10.31 -7.99
CA MET A 104 12.16 -11.25 -8.56
C MET A 104 12.51 -11.67 -9.98
N ARG A 105 12.93 -10.73 -10.82
CA ARG A 105 13.37 -11.02 -12.19
C ARG A 105 14.55 -11.99 -12.21
N ASP A 106 15.50 -11.81 -11.30
CA ASP A 106 16.71 -12.65 -11.24
C ASP A 106 16.38 -14.08 -10.77
N MET A 107 15.33 -14.25 -9.96
CA MET A 107 14.82 -15.57 -9.54
C MET A 107 14.05 -16.33 -10.63
N ARG A 108 13.58 -15.63 -11.68
CA ARG A 108 12.84 -16.20 -12.83
C ARG A 108 11.67 -17.10 -12.42
N PRO A 109 10.73 -16.63 -11.57
CA PRO A 109 9.56 -17.41 -11.18
C PRO A 109 8.70 -17.72 -12.42
N ASN A 110 8.05 -18.87 -12.41
CA ASN A 110 7.21 -19.37 -13.51
C ASN A 110 5.76 -19.64 -13.08
N ASN A 111 5.38 -19.22 -11.88
CA ASN A 111 4.04 -19.30 -11.33
C ASN A 111 3.68 -17.99 -10.61
N ALA A 112 2.43 -17.87 -10.18
CA ALA A 112 1.95 -16.75 -9.37
C ALA A 112 1.40 -17.19 -8.01
N GLU A 113 1.67 -18.45 -7.64
CA GLU A 113 1.32 -19.07 -6.36
C GLU A 113 2.54 -19.10 -5.44
#